data_AF-A0A3N5MX97-F1
#
_entry.id   AF-A0A3N5MX97-F1
#
_cell.length_a   1.000
_cell.length_b   1.000
_cell.length_c   1.000
_cell.angle_alpha   90.00
_cell.angle_beta   90.00
_cell.angle_gamma   90.00
#
_symmetry.space_group_name_H-M   'P 1'
#
loop_
_entity.id
_entity.type
_entity.pdbx_description
1 polymer ?
#
loop_
_entity_poly.entity_id
_entity_poly.type
_entity_poly.pdbx_seq_one_letter_code
_entity_poly.pdbx_strand_id
1 'polypeptide(L)'
;MGLKLRRLSYPLGATVCDIDVTAPLSESEFGEIYRAFLEHCVLLFRKQEITREQHIEFSRRFGALDRHDAFPSDRHPDYPELMVVTNDPAPDGTPSVSRYTGRRWHTDMSQTLAPAAGSLLRSWRVPDVGGDTLFANTYLAYEALSPG
;
A
#
# COMPACT_ATOMS: atom_id res chain seq x y z
N MET A 1 16.36 7.19 18.36
CA MET A 1 16.94 8.06 17.31
C MET A 1 15.81 8.25 16.31
N GLY A 2 15.36 9.47 16.07
CA GLY A 2 14.06 9.70 15.41
C GLY A 2 14.02 9.27 13.94
N LEU A 3 12.84 8.88 13.48
CA LEU A 3 12.52 8.52 12.11
C LEU A 3 12.92 9.63 11.14
N LYS A 4 13.73 9.28 10.13
CA LYS A 4 14.15 10.23 9.10
C LYS A 4 13.21 10.15 7.90
N LEU A 5 12.57 11.28 7.59
CA LEU A 5 11.60 11.40 6.52
C LEU A 5 12.08 12.38 5.44
N ARG A 6 11.81 12.05 4.18
CA ARG A 6 11.97 12.97 3.05
C ARG A 6 10.65 13.10 2.30
N ARG A 7 10.05 14.29 2.31
CA ARG A 7 8.78 14.56 1.60
C ARG A 7 8.89 14.23 0.11
N LEU A 8 7.86 13.59 -0.43
CA LEU A 8 7.74 13.27 -1.86
C LEU A 8 7.10 14.42 -2.65
N SER A 9 6.14 15.11 -2.04
CA SER A 9 5.46 16.25 -2.65
C SER A 9 4.96 17.23 -1.59
N TYR A 10 4.41 18.36 -2.02
CA TYR A 10 3.71 19.29 -1.13
C TYR A 10 2.43 18.68 -0.51
N PRO A 11 1.49 18.11 -1.29
CA PRO A 11 0.20 17.68 -0.73
C PRO A 11 0.27 16.39 0.08
N LEU A 12 1.14 15.44 -0.25
CA LEU A 12 1.21 14.15 0.45
C LEU A 12 2.53 13.41 0.19
N GLY A 13 2.78 12.39 0.99
CA GLY A 13 3.82 11.40 0.72
C GLY A 13 5.16 11.71 1.38
N ALA A 14 5.75 10.69 2.01
CA ALA A 14 7.13 10.76 2.50
C ALA A 14 7.88 9.45 2.24
N THR A 15 9.16 9.56 1.88
CA THR A 15 10.09 8.43 1.92
C THR A 15 10.57 8.25 3.35
N VAL A 16 10.43 7.04 3.88
CA VAL A 16 11.05 6.63 5.14
C VAL A 16 12.49 6.22 4.84
N CYS A 17 13.45 6.89 5.47
CA CYS A 17 14.88 6.66 5.29
C CYS A 17 15.46 5.88 6.45
N ASP A 18 16.49 5.08 6.15
CA ASP A 18 17.33 4.41 7.15
C ASP A 18 16.55 3.44 8.07
N ILE A 19 15.42 2.88 7.58
CA ILE A 19 14.63 1.82 8.23
C ILE A 19 14.63 0.57 7.35
N ASP A 20 14.83 -0.57 7.97
CA ASP A 20 14.73 -1.90 7.38
C ASP A 20 13.58 -2.66 8.03
N VAL A 21 12.52 -2.93 7.26
CA VAL A 21 11.32 -3.63 7.75
C VAL A 21 11.45 -5.16 7.65
N THR A 22 12.60 -5.68 7.20
CA THR A 22 12.91 -7.11 7.25
C THR A 22 13.23 -7.58 8.68
N ALA A 23 13.67 -6.67 9.54
CA ALA A 23 13.94 -6.93 10.95
C ALA A 23 12.76 -6.48 11.84
N PRO A 24 12.58 -7.09 13.04
CA PRO A 24 11.59 -6.63 14.00
C PRO A 24 11.83 -5.17 14.40
N LEU A 25 10.81 -4.33 14.22
CA LEU A 25 10.82 -2.94 14.67
C LEU A 25 10.34 -2.85 16.12
N SER A 26 11.04 -2.06 16.93
CA SER A 26 10.59 -1.71 18.27
C SER A 26 9.25 -0.96 18.22
N GLU A 27 8.51 -0.97 19.34
CA GLU A 27 7.26 -0.20 19.45
C GLU A 27 7.48 1.32 19.26
N SER A 28 8.65 1.82 19.64
CA SER A 28 8.99 3.24 19.42
C SER A 28 9.13 3.55 17.93
N GLU A 29 9.88 2.73 17.19
CA GLU A 29 10.09 2.91 15.75
C GLU A 29 8.78 2.76 14.98
N PHE A 30 8.00 1.73 15.30
CA PHE A 30 6.70 1.54 14.66
C PHE A 30 5.74 2.69 14.99
N GLY A 31 5.73 3.17 16.24
CA GLY A 31 4.91 4.31 16.63
C GLY A 31 5.26 5.59 15.87
N GLU A 32 6.54 5.82 15.53
CA GLU A 32 6.95 6.92 14.66
C GLU A 32 6.50 6.72 13.22
N ILE A 33 6.60 5.50 12.68
CA ILE A 33 6.11 5.15 11.34
C ILE A 33 4.60 5.36 11.24
N TYR A 34 3.83 4.90 12.24
CA TYR A 34 2.39 5.02 12.26
C TYR A 34 1.96 6.50 12.29
N ARG A 35 2.59 7.34 13.12
CA ARG A 35 2.33 8.79 13.12
C ARG A 35 2.67 9.43 11.77
N ALA A 36 3.80 9.06 11.17
CA ALA A 36 4.20 9.56 9.87
C ALA A 36 3.20 9.16 8.76
N PHE A 37 2.61 7.96 8.86
CA PHE A 37 1.57 7.51 7.93
C PHE A 37 0.32 8.36 8.04
N LEU A 38 -0.13 8.66 9.27
CA LEU A 38 -1.27 9.55 9.50
C LEU A 38 -1.01 11.00 9.01
N GLU A 39 0.21 11.51 9.18
CA GLU A 39 0.57 12.88 8.76
C GLU A 39 0.73 13.01 7.24
N HIS A 40 1.37 12.03 6.59
CA HIS A 40 1.76 12.13 5.19
C HIS A 40 0.84 11.37 4.23
N CYS A 41 -0.14 10.63 4.74
CA CYS A 41 -1.10 9.78 4.01
C CYS A 41 -0.48 8.60 3.23
N VAL A 42 0.74 8.73 2.71
CA VAL A 42 1.46 7.71 1.93
C VAL A 42 2.91 7.66 2.41
N LEU A 43 3.39 6.46 2.72
CA LEU A 43 4.80 6.23 3.04
C LEU A 43 5.45 5.35 1.98
N LEU A 44 6.67 5.71 1.60
CA LEU A 44 7.48 4.97 0.65
C LEU A 44 8.72 4.41 1.34
N PHE A 45 8.82 3.09 1.36
CA PHE A 45 10.00 2.36 1.80
C PHE A 45 10.76 1.87 0.57
N ARG A 46 12.00 2.30 0.41
CA ARG A 46 12.84 1.90 -0.74
C ARG A 46 13.70 0.69 -0.34
N LYS A 47 13.99 -0.18 -1.31
CA LYS A 47 14.94 -1.30 -1.19
C LYS A 47 14.61 -2.27 -0.05
N GLN A 48 13.33 -2.61 0.11
CA GLN A 48 12.89 -3.59 1.10
C GLN A 48 12.74 -4.96 0.44
N GLU A 49 13.67 -5.86 0.70
CA GLU A 49 13.64 -7.24 0.21
C GLU A 49 12.97 -8.15 1.24
N ILE A 50 11.65 -8.00 1.37
CA ILE A 50 10.86 -8.77 2.34
C ILE A 50 10.32 -10.08 1.75
N THR A 51 10.08 -11.09 2.58
CA THR A 51 9.25 -12.25 2.21
C THR A 51 7.76 -11.90 2.23
N ARG A 52 6.90 -12.83 1.81
CA ARG A 52 5.44 -12.65 1.91
C ARG A 52 4.99 -12.61 3.37
N GLU A 53 5.59 -13.44 4.21
CA GLU A 53 5.34 -13.50 5.65
C GLU A 53 5.75 -12.19 6.32
N GLN A 54 6.92 -11.64 5.98
CA GLN A 54 7.36 -10.34 6.48
C GLN A 54 6.46 -9.19 6.00
N HIS A 55 5.97 -9.23 4.75
CA HIS A 55 4.99 -8.28 4.24
C HIS A 55 3.69 -8.33 5.06
N ILE A 56 3.16 -9.52 5.27
CA ILE A 56 1.95 -9.72 6.10
C ILE A 56 2.20 -9.25 7.53
N GLU A 57 3.31 -9.65 8.15
CA GLU A 57 3.60 -9.31 9.54
C GLU A 57 3.78 -7.80 9.76
N PHE A 58 4.51 -7.13 8.87
CA PHE A 58 4.62 -5.67 8.92
C PHE A 58 3.25 -4.99 8.71
N SER A 59 2.41 -5.51 7.81
CA SER A 59 1.07 -4.97 7.57
C SER A 59 0.16 -5.13 8.80
N ARG A 60 0.24 -6.25 9.53
CA ARG A 60 -0.55 -6.51 10.75
C ARG A 60 -0.31 -5.48 11.86
N ARG A 61 0.86 -4.83 11.86
CA ARG A 61 1.15 -3.75 12.84
C ARG A 61 0.20 -2.56 12.68
N PHE A 62 -0.38 -2.35 11.50
CA PHE A 62 -1.34 -1.28 11.21
C PHE A 62 -2.80 -1.65 11.56
N GLY A 63 -3.10 -2.92 11.79
CA GLY A 63 -4.44 -3.39 12.11
C GLY A 63 -4.74 -4.81 11.63
N ALA A 64 -5.99 -5.23 11.77
CA ALA A 64 -6.46 -6.51 11.24
C ALA A 64 -6.42 -6.50 9.71
N LEU A 65 -5.95 -7.61 9.12
CA LEU A 65 -5.85 -7.74 7.66
C LEU A 65 -7.12 -8.36 7.08
N ASP A 66 -7.53 -7.84 5.92
CA ASP A 66 -8.56 -8.45 5.08
C ASP A 66 -8.03 -9.77 4.50
N ARG A 67 -8.89 -10.78 4.39
CA ARG A 67 -8.58 -12.10 3.81
C ARG A 67 -8.96 -12.21 2.33
N HIS A 68 -9.40 -11.09 1.75
CA HIS A 68 -9.82 -10.88 0.38
C HIS A 68 -10.88 -11.89 -0.11
N ASP A 69 -11.76 -12.33 0.79
CA ASP A 69 -12.81 -13.31 0.49
C ASP A 69 -13.82 -12.79 -0.55
N ALA A 70 -13.98 -11.47 -0.66
CA ALA A 70 -14.82 -10.83 -1.68
C ALA A 70 -14.21 -10.86 -3.10
N PHE A 71 -12.89 -11.06 -3.21
CA PHE A 71 -12.15 -11.07 -4.49
C PHE A 71 -11.25 -12.30 -4.61
N PRO A 72 -11.83 -13.52 -4.58
CA PRO A 72 -11.05 -14.76 -4.51
C PRO A 72 -10.17 -15.00 -5.74
N SER A 73 -10.50 -14.42 -6.90
CA SER A 73 -9.70 -14.50 -8.12
C SER A 73 -8.37 -13.75 -8.03
N ASP A 74 -8.33 -12.71 -7.20
CA ASP A 74 -7.19 -11.81 -7.08
C ASP A 74 -6.33 -12.17 -5.87
N ARG A 75 -6.78 -13.12 -5.04
CA ARG A 75 -6.11 -13.54 -3.82
C ARG A 75 -4.96 -14.51 -4.11
N HIS A 76 -3.86 -14.38 -3.38
CA HIS A 76 -2.77 -15.34 -3.46
C HIS A 76 -3.23 -16.71 -2.95
N PRO A 77 -2.91 -17.83 -3.65
CA PRO A 77 -3.39 -19.17 -3.27
C PRO A 77 -2.97 -19.59 -1.86
N ASP A 78 -1.70 -19.35 -1.50
CA ASP A 78 -1.15 -19.79 -0.21
C ASP A 78 -1.22 -18.73 0.91
N TYR A 79 -1.52 -17.48 0.59
CA TYR A 79 -1.48 -16.35 1.53
C TYR A 79 -2.78 -15.54 1.40
N PRO A 80 -3.84 -15.90 2.14
CA PRO A 80 -5.15 -15.30 1.97
C PRO A 80 -5.17 -13.80 2.29
N GLU A 81 -4.23 -13.29 3.09
CA GLU A 81 -4.07 -11.86 3.39
C GLU A 81 -3.41 -11.05 2.27
N LEU A 82 -3.06 -11.66 1.13
CA LEU A 82 -2.41 -10.99 0.01
C LEU A 82 -3.27 -11.02 -1.25
N MET A 83 -3.44 -9.86 -1.89
CA MET A 83 -3.88 -9.76 -3.28
C MET A 83 -2.70 -9.69 -4.24
N VAL A 84 -2.85 -10.32 -5.42
CA VAL A 84 -1.90 -10.31 -6.53
C VAL A 84 -2.39 -9.38 -7.62
N VAL A 85 -1.82 -8.18 -7.65
CA VAL A 85 -2.02 -7.22 -8.75
C VAL A 85 -0.95 -7.47 -9.80
N THR A 86 -1.32 -8.06 -10.93
CA THR A 86 -0.40 -8.41 -12.01
C THR A 86 -1.03 -8.25 -13.38
N ASN A 87 -0.22 -7.93 -14.38
CA ASN A 87 -0.56 -7.98 -15.79
C ASN A 87 0.07 -9.19 -16.51
N ASP A 88 0.81 -10.05 -15.81
CA ASP A 88 1.36 -11.28 -16.35
C ASP A 88 0.22 -12.23 -16.77
N PRO A 89 0.30 -12.88 -17.95
CA PRO A 89 -0.67 -13.90 -18.32
C PRO A 89 -0.66 -15.08 -17.32
N ALA A 90 -1.81 -15.73 -17.18
CA ALA A 90 -1.90 -17.00 -16.47
C ALA A 90 -1.11 -18.10 -17.22
N PRO A 91 -0.80 -19.24 -16.57
CA PRO A 91 -0.02 -20.32 -17.18
C PRO A 91 -0.60 -20.87 -18.49
N ASP A 92 -1.92 -20.77 -18.68
CA ASP A 92 -2.64 -21.18 -19.89
C ASP A 92 -2.64 -20.11 -21.01
N GLY A 93 -1.95 -18.99 -20.80
CA GLY A 93 -1.86 -17.86 -21.72
C GLY A 93 -3.04 -16.90 -21.65
N THR A 94 -4.03 -17.14 -20.79
CA THR A 94 -5.13 -16.20 -20.61
C THR A 94 -4.64 -14.92 -19.92
N PRO A 95 -5.18 -13.74 -20.28
CA PRO A 95 -4.77 -12.50 -19.63
C PRO A 95 -5.10 -12.50 -18.13
N SER A 96 -4.22 -11.89 -17.31
CA SER A 96 -4.51 -11.72 -15.87
C SER A 96 -5.87 -11.07 -15.64
N VAL A 97 -6.59 -11.61 -14.65
CA VAL A 97 -7.84 -11.05 -14.13
C VAL A 97 -7.63 -9.66 -13.53
N SER A 98 -6.47 -9.39 -12.92
CA SER A 98 -6.15 -8.12 -12.26
C SER A 98 -5.45 -7.09 -13.17
N ARG A 99 -5.32 -7.36 -14.48
CA ARG A 99 -4.62 -6.47 -15.45
C ARG A 99 -5.21 -5.05 -15.56
N TYR A 100 -6.45 -4.86 -15.10
CA TYR A 100 -7.16 -3.58 -15.10
C TYR A 100 -7.39 -3.01 -13.69
N THR A 101 -6.93 -3.70 -12.65
CA THR A 101 -7.08 -3.27 -11.26
C THR A 101 -6.39 -1.91 -11.05
N GLY A 102 -7.08 -1.03 -10.33
CA GLY A 102 -6.54 0.28 -9.92
C GLY A 102 -6.34 1.33 -11.02
N ARG A 103 -6.85 1.15 -12.24
CA ARG A 103 -6.64 2.11 -13.35
C ARG A 103 -7.41 3.43 -13.26
N ARG A 104 -8.40 3.52 -12.38
CA ARG A 104 -9.20 4.74 -12.14
C ARG A 104 -8.91 5.25 -10.74
N TRP A 105 -9.12 6.54 -10.50
CA TRP A 105 -9.14 7.07 -9.13
C TRP A 105 -10.17 6.32 -8.29
N HIS A 106 -9.73 5.76 -7.17
CA HIS A 106 -10.54 4.97 -6.24
C HIS A 106 -9.90 5.00 -4.85
N THR A 107 -10.64 4.53 -3.86
CA THR A 107 -10.13 4.13 -2.55
C THR A 107 -10.58 2.69 -2.30
N ASP A 108 -9.68 1.87 -1.77
CA ASP A 108 -9.92 0.43 -1.66
C ASP A 108 -11.09 0.11 -0.73
N MET A 109 -11.87 -0.91 -1.10
CA MET A 109 -13.00 -1.42 -0.31
C MET A 109 -14.07 -0.39 0.06
N SER A 110 -14.15 0.74 -0.66
CA SER A 110 -15.11 1.82 -0.41
C SER A 110 -16.58 1.39 -0.52
N GLN A 111 -16.84 0.26 -1.17
CA GLN A 111 -18.17 -0.33 -1.31
C GLN A 111 -18.64 -1.10 -0.06
N THR A 112 -17.78 -1.29 0.94
CA THR A 112 -18.10 -2.05 2.16
C THR A 112 -18.55 -1.15 3.31
N LEU A 113 -19.20 -1.72 4.33
CA LEU A 113 -19.62 -0.97 5.53
C LEU A 113 -18.44 -0.53 6.40
N ALA A 114 -17.32 -1.25 6.32
CA ALA A 114 -16.07 -0.93 7.00
C ALA A 114 -14.94 -0.93 5.95
N PRO A 115 -14.77 0.18 5.19
CA PRO A 115 -13.73 0.29 4.18
C PRO A 115 -12.31 0.07 4.75
N ALA A 116 -11.37 -0.22 3.86
CA ALA A 116 -9.97 -0.43 4.25
C ALA A 116 -9.39 0.86 4.87
N ALA A 117 -8.75 0.73 6.04
CA ALA A 117 -8.05 1.84 6.68
C ALA A 117 -6.78 2.25 5.92
N GLY A 118 -6.21 1.32 5.14
CA GLY A 118 -5.05 1.54 4.30
C GLY A 118 -4.67 0.27 3.54
N SER A 119 -3.77 0.41 2.57
CA SER A 119 -3.26 -0.69 1.74
C SER A 119 -1.73 -0.67 1.77
N LEU A 120 -1.10 -1.84 1.89
CA LEU A 120 0.36 -1.97 1.79
C LEU A 120 0.73 -2.70 0.51
N LEU A 121 1.20 -1.95 -0.47
CA LEU A 121 1.63 -2.47 -1.76
C LEU A 121 3.15 -2.70 -1.78
N ARG A 122 3.55 -3.90 -2.19
CA ARG A 122 4.95 -4.25 -2.45
C ARG A 122 5.14 -4.56 -3.94
N SER A 123 6.05 -3.84 -4.58
CA SER A 123 6.49 -4.15 -5.94
C SER A 123 7.33 -5.44 -5.97
N TRP A 124 6.87 -6.46 -6.70
CA TRP A 124 7.60 -7.72 -6.91
C TRP A 124 8.36 -7.73 -8.25
N ARG A 125 7.68 -7.36 -9.33
CA ARG A 125 8.25 -7.08 -10.65
C ARG A 125 7.68 -5.77 -11.15
N VAL A 126 8.52 -4.96 -11.77
CA VAL A 126 8.14 -3.65 -12.33
C VAL A 126 8.69 -3.55 -13.75
N PRO A 127 7.97 -2.90 -14.68
CA PRO A 127 8.50 -2.64 -16.01
C PRO A 127 9.58 -1.54 -15.97
N ASP A 128 10.43 -1.50 -17.00
CA ASP A 128 11.46 -0.45 -17.12
C ASP A 128 10.85 0.95 -17.33
N VAL A 129 9.65 1.02 -17.93
CA VAL A 129 8.94 2.26 -18.24
C VAL A 129 7.45 2.11 -17.96
N GLY A 130 6.86 3.12 -17.32
CA GLY A 130 5.43 3.17 -16.97
C GLY A 130 5.10 2.38 -15.71
N GLY A 131 3.79 2.30 -15.39
CA GLY A 131 3.33 1.62 -14.17
C GLY A 131 3.38 2.48 -12.90
N ASP A 132 3.55 3.80 -13.04
CA ASP A 132 3.48 4.73 -11.91
C ASP A 132 2.14 4.63 -11.20
N THR A 133 2.18 4.66 -9.87
CA THR A 133 0.99 4.75 -9.02
C THR A 133 0.84 6.18 -8.53
N LEU A 134 -0.31 6.79 -8.82
CA LEU A 134 -0.63 8.15 -8.41
C LEU A 134 -1.53 8.15 -7.18
N PHE A 135 -1.35 9.15 -6.32
CA PHE A 135 -2.14 9.35 -5.11
C PHE A 135 -2.69 10.78 -5.08
N ALA A 136 -3.84 10.98 -4.44
CA ALA A 136 -4.48 12.27 -4.25
C ALA A 136 -4.79 12.50 -2.76
N ASN A 137 -4.54 13.71 -2.25
CA ASN A 137 -4.87 14.08 -0.88
C ASN A 137 -6.30 14.58 -0.82
N THR A 138 -7.20 13.76 -0.26
CA THR A 138 -8.63 14.10 -0.14
C THR A 138 -8.91 15.08 1.00
N TYR A 139 -8.06 15.18 2.02
CA TYR A 139 -8.16 16.23 3.05
C TYR A 139 -7.95 17.61 2.43
N LEU A 140 -6.84 17.82 1.72
CA LEU A 140 -6.56 19.09 1.07
C LEU A 140 -7.55 19.40 -0.06
N ALA A 141 -8.03 18.38 -0.78
CA ALA A 141 -9.05 18.57 -1.80
C ALA A 141 -10.36 19.09 -1.18
N TYR A 142 -10.75 18.58 -0.01
CA TYR A 142 -11.93 19.05 0.72
C TYR A 142 -11.74 20.48 1.26
N GLU A 143 -10.58 20.77 1.87
CA GLU A 143 -10.26 22.11 2.39
C GLU A 143 -10.22 23.19 1.32
N ALA A 144 -9.87 22.82 0.08
CA ALA A 144 -9.81 23.75 -1.05
C ALA A 144 -11.19 24.08 -1.66
N LEU A 145 -12.27 23.43 -1.21
CA LEU A 145 -13.62 23.76 -1.67
C LEU A 145 -14.04 25.15 -1.19
N SER A 146 -14.76 25.91 -2.04
CA SER A 146 -15.40 27.14 -1.58
C SER A 146 -16.44 26.84 -0.50
N PRO A 147 -16.72 27.79 0.43
CA PRO A 147 -17.73 27.59 1.48
C PRO A 147 -19.16 27.29 0.98
N GLY A 148 -19.46 27.59 -0.30
CA GLY A 148 -20.79 27.53 -0.90
C GLY A 148 -21.26 28.91 -1.32
#